data_AF-A0A971AD00-F1
#
_entry.id   AF-A0A971AD00-F1
#
_cell.length_a   1.000
_cell.length_b   1.000
_cell.length_c   1.000
_cell.angle_alpha   90.00
_cell.angle_beta   90.00
_cell.angle_gamma   90.00
#
_symmetry.space_group_name_H-M   'P 1'
#
loop_
_entity.id
_entity.type
_entity.pdbx_description
1 polymer ?
#
loop_
_entity_poly.entity_id
_entity_poly.type
_entity_poly.pdbx_seq_one_letter_code
_entity_poly.pdbx_strand_id
1 'polypeptide(L)'
;EHERIRLLQVRLAMHEARPEEALRLLDYDFAYIREGETSVWDLWVEAQALRLAQAEGVEVNDELRERGLRECPPPRHLDFRMFVKPADRYVAPDAEE
;
A
#
# COMPACT_ATOMS: atom_id res chain seq x y z
N GLU A 1 1.37 -5.50 19.09
CA GLU A 1 2.10 -6.69 18.58
C GLU A 1 1.17 -7.43 17.61
N HIS A 2 1.37 -7.57 16.30
CA HIS A 2 2.56 -7.50 15.44
C HIS A 2 2.18 -7.07 14.00
N GLU A 3 1.81 -5.81 13.76
CA GLU A 3 1.45 -5.33 12.42
C GLU A 3 2.58 -5.57 11.39
N ARG A 4 3.85 -5.51 11.83
CA ARG A 4 5.02 -5.89 11.02
C ARG A 4 5.01 -7.35 10.57
N ILE A 5 4.60 -8.29 11.44
CA ILE A 5 4.48 -9.70 11.05
C ILE A 5 3.37 -9.86 10.03
N ARG A 6 2.24 -9.16 10.21
CA ARG A 6 1.15 -9.15 9.23
C ARG A 6 1.62 -8.64 7.87
N LEU A 7 2.40 -7.56 7.81
CA LEU A 7 2.99 -7.09 6.54
C LEU A 7 3.95 -8.11 5.92
N LEU A 8 4.73 -8.82 6.72
CA LEU A 8 5.58 -9.90 6.22
C LEU A 8 4.74 -11.05 5.63
N GLN A 9 3.61 -11.39 6.27
CA GLN A 9 2.67 -12.38 5.74
C GLN A 9 2.02 -11.91 4.44
N VAL A 10 1.67 -10.63 4.31
CA VAL A 10 1.18 -10.05 3.05
C VAL A 10 2.23 -10.23 1.95
N ARG A 11 3.48 -9.86 2.22
CA ARG A 11 4.57 -10.00 1.25
C ARG A 11 4.81 -11.46 0.85
N LEU A 12 4.72 -12.39 1.80
CA LEU A 12 4.82 -13.82 1.51
C LEU A 12 3.67 -14.31 0.62
N ALA A 13 2.43 -13.94 0.94
CA ALA A 13 1.27 -14.27 0.13
C ALA A 13 1.39 -13.72 -1.30
N MET A 14 1.89 -12.49 -1.45
CA MET A 14 2.18 -11.89 -2.75
C MET A 14 3.25 -12.65 -3.52
N HIS A 15 4.36 -13.03 -2.87
CA HIS A 15 5.43 -13.82 -3.48
C HIS A 15 4.96 -15.21 -3.93
N GLU A 16 4.03 -15.82 -3.19
CA GLU A 16 3.45 -17.12 -3.53
C GLU A 16 2.25 -17.04 -4.49
N ALA A 17 2.01 -15.87 -5.07
CA ALA A 17 0.90 -15.64 -6.00
C ALA A 17 -0.47 -15.96 -5.37
N ARG A 18 -0.69 -15.59 -4.11
CA ARG A 18 -1.94 -15.75 -3.35
C ARG A 18 -2.59 -14.38 -3.04
N PRO A 19 -3.12 -13.66 -4.05
CA PRO A 19 -3.60 -12.29 -3.88
C PRO A 19 -4.80 -12.17 -2.92
N GLU A 20 -5.68 -13.17 -2.85
CA GLU A 20 -6.85 -13.15 -1.96
C GLU A 20 -6.44 -13.18 -0.49
N GLU A 21 -5.36 -13.89 -0.18
CA GLU A 21 -4.82 -13.97 1.17
C GLU A 21 -4.12 -12.66 1.56
N ALA A 22 -3.36 -12.08 0.63
CA ALA A 22 -2.78 -10.76 0.79
C ALA A 22 -3.85 -9.70 1.08
N LEU A 23 -4.95 -9.68 0.31
CA LEU A 23 -6.06 -8.75 0.51
C LEU A 23 -6.76 -8.95 1.86
N ARG A 24 -7.00 -10.20 2.29
CA ARG A 24 -7.57 -10.47 3.64
C ARG A 24 -6.64 -10.04 4.76
N LEU A 25 -5.33 -10.17 4.58
CA LEU A 25 -4.36 -9.72 5.57
C LEU A 25 -4.28 -8.19 5.62
N LEU A 26 -4.52 -7.51 4.50
CA LEU A 26 -4.58 -6.06 4.40
C LEU A 26 -5.90 -5.46 4.90
N ASP A 27 -7.00 -6.23 4.96
CA ASP A 27 -8.26 -5.84 5.57
C ASP A 27 -8.14 -5.78 7.11
N TYR A 28 -7.38 -4.80 7.58
CA TYR A 28 -7.03 -4.60 8.98
C TYR A 28 -6.73 -3.11 9.23
N ASP A 29 -7.20 -2.59 10.36
CA ASP A 29 -6.92 -1.23 10.79
C ASP A 29 -5.48 -1.13 11.33
N PHE A 30 -4.54 -0.78 10.46
CA PHE A 30 -3.15 -0.51 10.86
C PHE A 30 -3.09 0.79 11.67
N ALA A 31 -2.67 0.72 12.94
CA ALA A 31 -2.63 1.87 13.84
C ALA A 31 -1.19 2.35 14.14
N TYR A 32 -0.19 1.45 14.10
CA TYR A 32 1.20 1.75 14.47
C TYR A 32 2.17 1.80 13.30
N ILE A 33 1.79 1.30 12.12
CA ILE A 33 2.61 1.41 10.91
C ILE A 33 2.57 2.84 10.39
N ARG A 34 3.70 3.54 10.50
CA ARG A 34 3.93 4.82 9.80
C ARG A 34 4.49 4.55 8.42
N GLU A 35 3.96 5.25 7.40
CA GLU A 35 4.53 5.28 6.05
C GLU A 35 6.04 5.58 6.11
N GLY A 36 6.85 4.74 5.46
CA GLY A 36 8.31 4.96 5.41
C GLY A 36 9.13 3.76 4.95
N GLU A 37 8.66 2.52 5.17
CA GLU A 37 9.40 1.31 4.75
C GLU A 37 8.67 0.46 3.69
N THR A 38 7.34 0.52 3.61
CA THR A 38 6.49 0.00 2.53
C THR A 38 5.07 0.51 2.77
N SER A 39 4.48 1.19 1.80
CA SER A 39 3.12 1.70 1.97
C SER A 39 2.13 0.53 1.91
N VAL A 40 1.27 0.43 2.92
CA VAL A 40 0.12 -0.51 2.93
C VAL A 40 -0.73 -0.29 1.67
N TRP A 41 -0.81 0.96 1.21
CA TRP A 41 -1.34 1.34 -0.08
C TRP A 41 -0.73 0.56 -1.25
N ASP A 42 0.60 0.56 -1.38
CA ASP A 42 1.28 -0.07 -2.51
C ASP A 42 1.04 -1.58 -2.50
N LEU A 43 1.05 -2.19 -1.31
CA LEU A 43 0.71 -3.61 -1.16
C LEU A 43 -0.72 -3.94 -1.62
N TRP A 44 -1.69 -3.07 -1.35
CA TRP A 44 -3.06 -3.24 -1.83
C TRP A 44 -3.13 -3.17 -3.35
N VAL A 45 -2.45 -2.18 -3.95
CA VAL A 45 -2.40 -2.01 -5.41
C VAL A 45 -1.77 -3.23 -6.07
N GLU A 46 -0.63 -3.68 -5.58
CA GLU A 46 0.03 -4.88 -6.10
C GLU A 46 -0.86 -6.12 -5.96
N ALA A 47 -1.53 -6.29 -4.81
CA ALA A 47 -2.42 -7.44 -4.58
C ALA A 47 -3.61 -7.44 -5.55
N GLN A 48 -4.18 -6.27 -5.84
CA GLN A 48 -5.26 -6.18 -6.83
C GLN A 48 -4.78 -6.38 -8.27
N ALA A 49 -3.62 -5.82 -8.62
CA ALA A 49 -3.03 -6.03 -9.94
C ALA A 49 -2.73 -7.52 -10.16
N LEU A 50 -2.18 -8.21 -9.15
CA LEU A 50 -1.93 -9.65 -9.18
C LEU A 50 -3.22 -10.47 -9.31
N ARG A 51 -4.29 -10.08 -8.60
CA ARG A 51 -5.61 -10.73 -8.73
C ARG A 51 -6.16 -10.61 -10.16
N LEU A 52 -6.08 -9.42 -10.75
CA LEU A 52 -6.53 -9.18 -12.12
C LEU A 52 -5.66 -9.92 -13.14
N ALA A 53 -4.35 -9.92 -12.94
CA ALA A 53 -3.39 -10.65 -13.76
C ALA A 53 -3.71 -12.15 -13.80
N GLN A 54 -4.01 -12.75 -12.64
CA GLN A 54 -4.43 -14.15 -12.56
C GLN A 54 -5.79 -14.41 -13.21
N ALA A 55 -6.75 -13.50 -13.05
CA ALA A 55 -8.07 -13.64 -13.65
C ALA A 55 -8.04 -13.54 -15.19
N GLU A 56 -7.15 -12.69 -15.72
CA GLU A 56 -7.02 -12.43 -17.16
C GLU A 56 -5.94 -13.31 -17.82
N GLY A 57 -5.13 -14.03 -17.02
CA GLY A 57 -4.05 -14.90 -17.51
C GLY A 57 -2.87 -14.12 -18.10
N VAL A 58 -2.64 -12.90 -17.63
CA VAL A 58 -1.58 -11.99 -18.10
C VAL A 58 -0.58 -11.73 -16.97
N GLU A 59 0.58 -11.16 -17.30
CA GLU A 59 1.54 -10.71 -16.28
C GLU A 59 1.10 -9.40 -15.62
N VAL A 60 1.53 -9.16 -14.39
CA VAL A 60 1.27 -7.90 -13.68
C VAL A 60 1.94 -6.76 -14.44
N ASN A 61 1.13 -5.80 -14.88
CA ASN A 61 1.59 -4.61 -15.61
C ASN A 61 1.04 -3.33 -14.95
N ASP A 62 1.54 -2.18 -15.39
CA ASP A 62 1.12 -0.88 -14.84
C ASP A 62 -0.36 -0.56 -15.13
N GLU A 63 -0.90 -1.03 -16.25
CA GLU A 63 -2.32 -0.87 -16.57
C GLU A 63 -3.22 -1.60 -15.57
N LEU A 64 -2.82 -2.78 -15.10
CA LEU A 64 -3.54 -3.55 -14.08
C LEU A 64 -3.45 -2.91 -12.70
N ARG A 65 -2.35 -2.21 -12.38
CA ARG A 65 -2.23 -1.41 -11.16
C ARG A 65 -3.21 -0.24 -11.18
N GLU A 66 -3.28 0.49 -12.30
CA GLU A 66 -4.23 1.60 -12.47
C GLU A 66 -5.68 1.12 -12.47
N ARG A 67 -5.97 -0.01 -13.15
CA ARG A 67 -7.30 -0.63 -13.13
C ARG A 67 -7.67 -1.12 -11.73
N GLY A 68 -6.75 -1.76 -11.02
CA GLY A 68 -6.94 -2.19 -9.63
C GLY A 68 -7.32 -1.02 -8.72
N LEU A 69 -6.65 0.13 -8.88
CA LEU A 69 -7.00 1.36 -8.15
C LEU A 69 -8.36 1.94 -8.52
N ARG A 70 -8.71 1.90 -9.82
CA ARG A 70 -9.98 2.46 -10.32
C ARG A 70 -11.19 1.58 -9.96
N GLU A 71 -11.02 0.27 -10.08
CA GLU A 71 -12.09 -0.72 -9.87
C GLU A 71 -12.20 -1.14 -8.40
N CYS A 72 -11.09 -1.17 -7.66
CA CYS A 72 -11.02 -1.64 -6.27
C CYS A 72 -10.15 -0.68 -5.43
N PRO A 73 -10.60 0.57 -5.22
CA PRO A 73 -9.83 1.53 -4.43
C PRO A 73 -9.61 0.97 -3.02
N PRO A 74 -8.42 1.21 -2.43
CA PRO A 74 -8.16 0.79 -1.07
C PRO A 74 -9.16 1.44 -0.11
N PRO A 75 -9.65 0.70 0.90
CA PRO A 75 -10.55 1.24 1.89
C PRO A 75 -9.90 2.40 2.67
N ARG A 76 -10.72 3.36 3.12
CA ARG A 76 -10.26 4.60 3.78
C ARG A 76 -9.35 4.38 4.99
N HIS A 77 -9.45 3.24 5.67
CA HIS A 77 -8.60 2.91 6.80
C HIS A 77 -7.17 2.51 6.40
N LEU A 78 -6.94 2.18 5.12
CA LEU A 78 -5.60 1.93 4.55
C LEU A 78 -5.03 3.17 3.83
N ASP A 79 -5.85 4.20 3.62
CA ASP A 79 -5.44 5.45 2.98
C ASP A 79 -4.85 6.43 4.00
N PHE A 80 -3.56 6.24 4.31
CA PHE A 80 -2.80 7.12 5.21
C PHE A 80 -2.28 8.40 4.54
N ARG A 81 -2.53 8.59 3.23
CA ARG A 81 -2.06 9.76 2.45
C ARG A 81 -2.77 11.06 2.86
N MET A 82 -3.73 11.01 3.77
CA MET A 82 -4.41 12.19 4.33
C MET A 82 -3.57 13.00 5.35
N PHE A 83 -2.34 12.59 5.68
CA PHE A 83 -1.52 13.31 6.68
C PHE A 83 -0.19 13.86 6.16
N VAL A 84 -0.15 14.39 4.94
CA VAL A 84 0.83 15.45 4.63
C VAL A 84 0.11 16.78 4.78
N LYS A 85 0.21 17.41 5.96
CA LYS A 85 -0.05 18.85 6.06
C LYS A 85 0.97 19.54 5.14
N PRO A 86 0.57 20.35 4.15
CA PRO A 86 1.50 21.18 3.41
C PRO A 86 1.89 22.39 4.28
N ALA A 87 2.66 22.16 5.33
CA ALA A 87 3.25 23.21 6.15
C ALA A 87 4.37 22.65 7.04
N ASP A 88 5.43 22.16 6.42
CA ASP A 88 6.76 22.16 7.05
C ASP A 88 7.82 22.34 5.97
N ARG A 89 7.70 23.46 5.24
CA ARG A 89 8.91 24.12 4.73
C ARG A 89 9.59 24.70 5.96
N TYR A 90 10.56 23.99 6.52
CA TYR A 90 11.54 24.61 7.40
C TYR A 90 12.23 25.72 6.60
N VAL A 91 11.85 26.97 6.87
CA VAL A 91 12.64 28.13 6.46
C VAL A 91 13.71 28.28 7.53
N ALA A 92 14.97 28.00 7.15
CA ALA A 92 16.09 28.23 8.04
C ALA A 92 16.05 29.70 8.48
N PRO A 93 16.16 30.00 9.80
CA PRO A 93 16.30 31.37 10.23
C PRO A 93 17.66 31.86 9.72
N ASP A 94 17.58 32.77 8.76
CA ASP A 94 18.57 33.79 8.44
C ASP A 94 20.03 33.45 8.78
N ALA A 95 20.78 33.05 7.74
CA ALA A 95 22.21 33.32 7.70
C ALA A 95 22.40 34.83 7.50
N GLU A 96 22.11 35.62 8.54
CA GLU A 96 22.66 36.95 8.69
C GLU A 96 24.02 36.84 9.39
N GLU A 97 25.08 36.91 8.59
CA GLU A 97 26.30 37.66 8.93
C GLU A 97 27.02 38.13 7.65
#